data_AF-A0A5Y4TQI8-F1
#
_entry.id   AF-A0A5Y4TQI8-F1
#
_cell.length_a   1.000
_cell.length_b   1.000
_cell.length_c   1.000
_cell.angle_alpha   90.00
_cell.angle_beta   90.00
_cell.angle_gamma   90.00
#
_symmetry.space_group_name_H-M   'P 1'
#
loop_
_entity.id
_entity.type
_entity.pdbx_description
1 polymer ?
#
loop_
_entity_poly.entity_id
_entity_poly.type
_entity_poly.pdbx_seq_one_letter_code
_entity_poly.pdbx_strand_id
1 'polypeptide(L)'
;MMLLIEQRILLDEMKDIFPEEDIFLFNNVLDFIQNNYDKNYYPINVLRQAAGCESDSDLLKLVRYFCGAHSKLFNITYCYYDFDGEEIPISAECYYNALISDISPISLLSGREIDDFDVNNISFYCILNVK
;
A
#
# COMPACT_ATOMS: atom_id res chain seq x y z
N MET A 1 -3.40 12.84 14.68
CA MET A 1 -3.55 12.12 15.97
C MET A 1 -4.92 11.47 16.11
N MET A 2 -6.03 12.17 15.85
CA MET A 2 -7.40 11.60 15.90
C MET A 2 -7.60 10.40 14.96
N LEU A 3 -7.12 10.48 13.71
CA LEU A 3 -7.17 9.38 12.74
C LEU A 3 -6.54 8.08 13.29
N LEU A 4 -5.37 8.15 13.92
CA LEU A 4 -4.69 6.96 14.44
C LEU A 4 -5.40 6.37 15.67
N ILE A 5 -6.04 7.21 16.48
CA ILE A 5 -6.85 6.75 17.61
C ILE A 5 -8.05 5.98 17.09
N GLU A 6 -8.74 6.49 16.06
CA GLU A 6 -9.84 5.79 15.39
C GLU A 6 -9.38 4.45 14.83
N GLN A 7 -8.21 4.38 14.19
CA GLN A 7 -7.67 3.10 13.70
C GLN A 7 -7.43 2.08 14.81
N ARG A 8 -6.94 2.50 15.98
CA ARG A 8 -6.76 1.59 17.11
C ARG A 8 -8.08 1.09 17.67
N ILE A 9 -9.11 1.94 17.73
CA ILE A 9 -10.46 1.53 18.13
C ILE A 9 -11.00 0.46 17.16
N LEU A 10 -10.85 0.67 15.85
CA LEU A 10 -11.27 -0.30 14.84
C LEU A 10 -10.51 -1.64 14.96
N LEU A 11 -9.21 -1.59 15.29
CA LEU A 11 -8.43 -2.81 15.53
C LEU A 11 -8.88 -3.55 16.79
N ASP A 12 -9.17 -2.83 17.88
CA ASP A 12 -9.66 -3.43 19.13
C ASP A 12 -11.02 -4.13 18.94
N GLU A 13 -11.89 -3.59 18.09
CA GLU A 13 -13.17 -4.21 17.71
C GLU A 13 -12.99 -5.52 16.92
N MET A 14 -11.85 -5.69 16.24
CA MET A 14 -11.55 -6.84 15.38
C MET A 14 -10.55 -7.84 15.98
N LYS A 15 -10.09 -7.62 17.22
CA LYS A 15 -9.08 -8.46 17.88
C LYS A 15 -9.49 -9.94 18.03
N ASP A 16 -10.78 -10.21 18.11
CA ASP A 16 -11.32 -11.57 18.24
C ASP A 16 -11.55 -12.24 16.87
N ILE A 17 -11.36 -11.49 15.77
CA ILE A 17 -11.54 -11.94 14.39
C ILE A 17 -10.18 -12.23 13.74
N PHE A 18 -9.19 -11.37 13.98
CA PHE A 18 -7.84 -11.52 13.44
C PHE A 18 -6.94 -12.32 14.40
N PRO A 19 -5.97 -13.08 13.88
CA PRO A 19 -4.85 -13.58 14.66
C PRO A 19 -4.10 -12.46 15.38
N GLU A 20 -3.59 -12.73 16.59
CA GLU A 20 -2.82 -11.75 17.37
C GLU A 20 -1.60 -11.21 16.60
N GLU A 21 -0.97 -12.05 15.78
CA GLU A 21 0.14 -11.67 14.91
C GLU A 21 -0.24 -10.59 13.89
N ASP A 22 -1.42 -10.69 13.28
CA ASP A 22 -1.90 -9.69 12.31
C ASP A 22 -2.19 -8.36 13.04
N ILE A 23 -2.80 -8.41 14.23
CA ILE A 23 -3.03 -7.23 15.07
C ILE A 23 -1.71 -6.55 15.49
N PHE A 24 -0.69 -7.35 15.79
CA PHE A 24 0.65 -6.83 16.11
C PHE A 24 1.27 -6.09 14.91
N LEU A 25 1.21 -6.68 13.71
CA LEU A 25 1.69 -6.04 12.48
C LEU A 25 0.98 -4.72 12.20
N PHE A 26 -0.34 -4.68 12.39
CA PHE A 26 -1.14 -3.47 12.17
C PHE A 26 -0.77 -2.37 13.16
N ASN A 27 -0.60 -2.71 14.44
CA ASN A 27 -0.17 -1.74 15.45
C ASN A 27 1.24 -1.20 15.20
N ASN A 28 2.18 -2.02 14.74
CA ASN A 28 3.52 -1.56 14.38
C ASN A 28 3.48 -0.45 13.31
N VAL A 29 2.62 -0.57 12.31
CA VAL A 29 2.43 0.47 11.30
C VAL A 29 1.81 1.74 11.90
N LEU A 30 0.82 1.63 12.78
CA LEU A 30 0.24 2.79 13.46
C LEU A 30 1.26 3.51 14.34
N ASP A 31 2.09 2.76 15.07
CA ASP A 31 3.20 3.30 15.88
C ASP A 31 4.23 4.00 14.99
N PHE A 32 4.58 3.40 13.86
CA PHE A 32 5.51 3.98 12.90
C PHE A 32 4.99 5.32 12.36
N ILE A 33 3.72 5.39 11.94
CA ILE A 33 3.10 6.63 11.44
C ILE A 33 3.04 7.68 12.55
N GLN A 34 2.69 7.27 13.78
CA GLN A 34 2.64 8.18 14.93
C GLN A 34 4.00 8.82 15.21
N ASN A 35 5.09 8.06 15.03
CA ASN A 35 6.47 8.54 15.20
C ASN A 35 7.01 9.30 13.99
N ASN A 36 6.30 9.32 12.84
CA ASN A 36 6.71 9.97 11.59
C ASN A 36 5.55 10.81 11.01
N TYR A 37 4.98 11.70 11.83
CA TYR A 37 3.74 12.43 11.50
C TYR A 37 3.85 13.38 10.29
N ASP A 38 5.07 13.71 9.87
CA ASP A 38 5.37 14.53 8.69
C ASP A 38 5.33 13.75 7.37
N LYS A 39 5.30 12.42 7.44
CA LYS A 39 5.27 11.54 6.26
C LYS A 39 3.84 11.17 5.87
N ASN A 40 3.52 11.38 4.60
CA ASN A 40 2.24 10.98 4.00
C ASN A 40 2.38 9.91 2.90
N TYR A 41 3.59 9.66 2.40
CA TYR A 41 3.88 8.72 1.32
C TYR A 41 4.61 7.48 1.87
N TYR A 42 4.07 6.30 1.59
CA TYR A 42 4.47 5.02 2.15
C TYR A 42 4.65 3.98 1.02
N PRO A 43 5.86 3.86 0.45
CA PRO A 43 6.17 2.80 -0.49
C PRO A 43 6.22 1.43 0.21
N ILE A 44 6.11 0.35 -0.57
CA ILE A 44 6.05 -1.03 -0.06
C ILE A 44 7.18 -1.36 0.91
N ASN A 45 8.42 -0.98 0.60
CA ASN A 45 9.58 -1.22 1.44
C ASN A 45 9.47 -0.51 2.80
N VAL A 46 8.93 0.71 2.85
CA VAL A 46 8.67 1.44 4.09
C VAL A 46 7.56 0.75 4.89
N LEU A 47 6.49 0.29 4.23
CA LEU A 47 5.42 -0.45 4.91
C LEU A 47 5.90 -1.77 5.50
N ARG A 48 6.75 -2.52 4.79
CA ARG A 48 7.38 -3.74 5.30
C ARG A 48 8.22 -3.47 6.54
N GLN A 49 9.06 -2.44 6.47
CA GLN A 49 9.89 -2.02 7.60
C GLN A 49 9.04 -1.57 8.79
N ALA A 50 7.99 -0.78 8.53
CA ALA A 50 7.08 -0.27 9.54
C ALA A 50 6.30 -1.40 10.23
N ALA A 51 5.85 -2.40 9.47
CA ALA A 51 5.13 -3.56 10.00
C ALA A 51 6.06 -4.56 10.71
N GLY A 52 7.34 -4.61 10.29
CA GLY A 52 8.27 -5.66 10.67
C GLY A 52 7.99 -6.98 9.96
N CYS A 53 7.50 -6.95 8.71
CA CYS A 53 7.18 -8.15 7.95
C CYS A 53 8.12 -8.36 6.75
N GLU A 54 8.48 -9.62 6.51
CA GLU A 54 9.29 -10.03 5.37
C GLU A 54 8.46 -10.71 4.27
N SER A 55 7.28 -11.24 4.60
CA SER A 55 6.43 -11.97 3.66
C SER A 55 5.51 -11.06 2.86
N ASP A 56 5.35 -11.35 1.57
CA ASP A 56 4.41 -10.65 0.68
C ASP A 56 2.95 -10.81 1.15
N SER A 57 2.65 -11.97 1.74
CA SER A 57 1.34 -12.27 2.29
C SER A 57 0.96 -11.30 3.41
N ASP A 58 1.88 -11.07 4.35
CA ASP A 58 1.63 -10.18 5.49
C ASP A 58 1.51 -8.72 5.07
N LEU A 59 2.38 -8.28 4.15
CA LEU A 59 2.25 -6.96 3.55
C LEU A 59 0.89 -6.79 2.85
N LEU A 60 0.46 -7.79 2.07
CA LEU A 60 -0.79 -7.70 1.33
C LEU A 60 -2.00 -7.66 2.26
N LYS A 61 -2.01 -8.46 3.35
CA LYS A 61 -3.03 -8.38 4.40
C LYS A 61 -3.11 -6.97 4.99
N LEU A 62 -1.97 -6.40 5.33
CA LEU A 62 -1.87 -5.06 5.92
C LEU A 62 -2.41 -3.98 4.99
N VAL A 63 -1.98 -4.01 3.72
CA VAL A 63 -2.44 -3.05 2.70
C VAL A 63 -3.94 -3.19 2.49
N ARG A 64 -4.46 -4.43 2.40
CA ARG A 64 -5.90 -4.68 2.25
C ARG A 64 -6.71 -4.17 3.44
N TYR A 65 -6.22 -4.37 4.66
CA TYR A 65 -6.90 -3.86 5.85
C TYR A 65 -6.96 -2.33 5.83
N PHE A 66 -5.81 -1.66 5.73
CA PHE A 66 -5.73 -0.21 5.87
C PHE A 66 -6.27 0.58 4.66
N CYS A 67 -6.25 0.00 3.46
CA CYS A 67 -6.92 0.58 2.28
C CYS A 67 -8.40 0.18 2.19
N GLY A 68 -8.83 -0.80 2.99
CA GLY A 68 -10.18 -1.34 2.97
C GLY A 68 -11.23 -0.34 3.45
N ALA A 69 -12.49 -0.59 3.10
CA ALA A 69 -13.61 0.31 3.39
C ALA A 69 -13.84 0.56 4.89
N HIS A 70 -13.36 -0.33 5.76
CA HIS A 70 -13.50 -0.20 7.20
C HIS A 70 -12.47 0.77 7.80
N SER A 71 -11.20 0.62 7.46
CA SER A 71 -10.11 1.45 7.97
C SER A 71 -9.97 2.78 7.23
N LYS A 72 -9.86 2.72 5.89
CA LYS A 72 -9.57 3.87 5.01
C LYS A 72 -8.38 4.74 5.45
N LEU A 73 -7.42 4.17 6.17
CA LEU A 73 -6.20 4.87 6.59
C LEU A 73 -5.33 5.26 5.39
N PHE A 74 -5.29 4.40 4.36
CA PHE A 74 -4.49 4.61 3.16
C PHE A 74 -5.33 4.68 1.89
N ASN A 75 -4.86 5.49 0.94
CA ASN A 75 -5.22 5.39 -0.46
C ASN A 75 -4.09 4.68 -1.21
N ILE A 76 -4.39 3.56 -1.86
CA ILE A 76 -3.44 2.85 -2.71
C ILE A 76 -3.33 3.51 -4.07
N THR A 77 -2.10 3.68 -4.56
CA THR A 77 -1.80 4.07 -5.94
C THR A 77 -0.94 2.99 -6.56
N TYR A 78 -1.36 2.49 -7.72
CA TYR A 78 -0.59 1.53 -8.50
C TYR A 78 0.33 2.29 -9.46
N CYS A 79 1.54 1.81 -9.64
CA CYS A 79 2.54 2.46 -10.46
C CYS A 79 3.45 1.46 -11.17
N TYR A 80 4.13 1.96 -12.20
CA TYR A 80 5.31 1.36 -12.79
C TYR A 80 6.49 2.27 -12.50
N TYR A 81 7.63 1.71 -12.10
CA TYR A 81 8.88 2.45 -11.98
C TYR A 81 9.67 2.31 -13.28
N ASP A 82 9.96 3.41 -13.97
CA ASP A 82 10.82 3.33 -15.15
C ASP A 82 12.29 3.06 -14.80
N PHE A 83 13.13 2.96 -15.83
CA PHE A 83 14.55 2.67 -15.67
C PHE A 83 15.34 3.79 -14.97
N ASP A 84 14.79 5.01 -14.93
CA ASP A 84 15.34 6.14 -14.18
C ASP A 84 14.81 6.18 -12.74
N GLY A 85 13.88 5.28 -12.40
CA GLY A 85 13.24 5.18 -11.09
C GLY A 85 12.08 6.16 -10.91
N GLU A 86 11.59 6.78 -11.98
CA GLU A 86 10.41 7.65 -11.91
C GLU A 86 9.12 6.84 -11.78
N GLU A 87 8.22 7.35 -10.93
CA GLU A 87 6.90 6.77 -10.73
C GLU A 87 5.96 7.16 -11.86
N ILE A 88 5.45 6.16 -12.57
CA ILE A 88 4.40 6.31 -13.57
C ILE A 88 3.11 5.71 -13.01
N PRO A 89 2.12 6.54 -12.60
CA PRO A 89 0.83 6.06 -12.11
C PRO A 89 0.09 5.26 -13.18
N ILE A 90 -0.49 4.12 -12.78
CA ILE A 90 -1.28 3.23 -13.63
C ILE A 90 -2.61 2.89 -12.92
N SER A 91 -3.60 2.43 -13.68
CA SER A 91 -4.86 1.98 -13.08
C SER A 91 -4.70 0.63 -12.38
N ALA A 92 -5.62 0.31 -11.44
CA ALA A 92 -5.68 -1.01 -10.83
C ALA A 92 -5.87 -2.12 -11.86
N GLU A 93 -6.68 -1.88 -12.89
CA GLU A 93 -6.88 -2.82 -14.00
C GLU A 93 -5.57 -3.08 -14.75
N CYS A 94 -4.82 -2.03 -15.10
CA CYS A 94 -3.51 -2.15 -15.74
C CYS A 94 -2.53 -2.93 -14.85
N TYR A 95 -2.50 -2.66 -13.55
CA TYR A 95 -1.67 -3.39 -12.60
C TYR A 95 -1.96 -4.90 -12.60
N TYR A 96 -3.24 -5.30 -12.49
CA TYR A 96 -3.58 -6.72 -12.50
C TYR A 96 -3.37 -7.37 -13.87
N ASN A 97 -3.65 -6.68 -14.97
CA ASN A 97 -3.41 -7.18 -16.32
C ASN A 97 -1.92 -7.39 -16.59
N ALA A 98 -1.06 -6.49 -16.12
CA ALA A 98 0.39 -6.64 -16.18
C ALA A 98 0.85 -7.88 -15.41
N LEU A 99 0.40 -8.06 -14.16
CA LEU A 99 0.82 -9.21 -13.34
C LEU A 99 0.29 -10.57 -13.80
N ILE A 100 -0.93 -10.62 -14.35
CA ILE A 100 -1.59 -11.88 -14.72
C ILE A 100 -1.27 -12.28 -16.17
N SER A 101 -1.21 -11.30 -17.06
CA SER A 101 -1.22 -11.52 -18.51
C SER A 101 0.00 -10.91 -19.22
N ASP A 102 0.93 -10.30 -18.48
CA ASP A 102 2.13 -9.63 -19.02
C ASP A 102 1.79 -8.54 -20.05
N ILE A 103 0.65 -7.86 -19.85
CA ILE A 103 0.18 -6.77 -20.71
C ILE A 103 0.79 -5.45 -20.24
N SER A 104 1.46 -4.73 -21.15
CA SER A 104 2.02 -3.41 -20.84
C SER A 104 0.91 -2.46 -20.34
N PRO A 105 1.09 -1.82 -19.18
CA PRO A 105 0.09 -0.92 -18.62
C PRO A 105 0.05 0.40 -19.40
N ILE A 106 -1.09 1.09 -19.32
CA ILE A 106 -1.24 2.45 -19.86
C ILE A 106 -0.95 3.46 -18.75
N SER A 107 -0.02 4.37 -19.02
CA SER A 107 0.30 5.49 -18.13
C SER A 107 -0.91 6.41 -17.98
N LEU A 108 -1.27 6.73 -16.74
CA LEU A 108 -2.30 7.73 -16.45
C LEU A 108 -1.82 9.17 -16.75
N LEU A 109 -0.52 9.38 -16.90
CA LEU A 109 0.06 10.69 -17.21
C LEU A 109 0.03 10.98 -18.73
N SER A 110 0.46 10.02 -19.53
CA SER A 110 0.59 10.19 -20.99
C SER A 110 -0.59 9.64 -21.78
N GLY A 111 -1.38 8.73 -21.19
CA GLY A 111 -2.43 7.98 -21.89
C GLY A 111 -1.91 6.97 -22.91
N ARG A 112 -0.63 6.61 -22.83
CA ARG A 112 0.04 5.65 -23.73
C ARG A 112 0.53 4.43 -22.95
N GLU A 113 0.70 3.32 -23.67
CA GLU A 113 1.39 2.13 -23.15
C GLU A 113 2.82 2.49 -22.73
N ILE A 114 3.32 1.78 -21.73
CA ILE A 114 4.70 1.93 -21.28
C ILE A 114 5.62 1.19 -22.26
N ASP A 115 6.56 1.92 -22.84
CA ASP A 115 7.59 1.38 -23.72
C ASP A 115 8.58 0.52 -22.91
N ASP A 116 9.11 -0.55 -23.53
CA ASP A 116 10.08 -1.47 -22.91
C ASP A 116 9.64 -2.02 -21.54
N PHE A 117 8.34 -2.31 -21.41
CA PHE A 117 7.72 -2.81 -20.19
C PHE A 117 8.44 -4.04 -19.60
N ASP A 118 8.71 -3.96 -18.29
CA ASP A 118 9.19 -5.06 -17.46
C ASP A 118 8.25 -5.21 -16.25
N VAL A 119 7.61 -6.38 -16.13
CA VAL A 119 6.67 -6.67 -15.04
C VAL A 119 7.30 -6.53 -13.64
N ASN A 120 8.62 -6.69 -13.50
CA ASN A 120 9.31 -6.57 -12.22
C ASN A 120 9.31 -5.13 -11.67
N ASN A 121 9.04 -4.15 -12.52
CA ASN A 121 8.95 -2.75 -12.15
C ASN A 121 7.52 -2.30 -11.78
N ILE A 122 6.55 -3.20 -11.86
CA ILE A 122 5.18 -2.95 -11.39
C ILE A 122 5.14 -2.97 -9.87
N SER A 123 4.47 -1.99 -9.29
CA SER A 123 4.39 -1.84 -7.85
C SER A 123 3.18 -1.01 -7.44
N PHE A 124 3.10 -0.70 -6.16
CA PHE A 124 2.13 0.24 -5.61
C PHE A 124 2.75 0.96 -4.41
N TYR A 125 2.13 2.05 -4.01
CA TYR A 125 2.44 2.74 -2.76
C TYR A 125 1.14 3.21 -2.10
N CYS A 126 1.24 3.55 -0.83
CA CYS A 126 0.12 4.05 -0.05
C CYS A 126 0.33 5.51 0.34
N ILE A 127 -0.73 6.31 0.23
CA ILE A 127 -0.76 7.68 0.74
C ILE A 127 -1.70 7.73 1.94
N LEU A 128 -1.26 8.36 3.05
CA LEU A 128 -2.09 8.55 4.23
C LEU A 128 -3.33 9.39 3.89
N ASN A 129 -4.50 8.91 4.27
CA ASN A 129 -5.76 9.59 4.05
C ASN A 129 -6.02 10.62 5.16
N VAL A 130 -5.35 11.77 5.06
CA VAL A 130 -5.46 12.89 6.02
C VAL A 130 -6.71 13.78 5.83
N LYS A 131 -7.76 13.27 5.19
CA LYS A 131 -8.98 14.04 4.94
C LYS A 131 -9.78 14.29 6.23
#